data_AF-A0A951C8V1-F1
#
_entry.id   AF-A0A951C8V1-F1
#
_cell.length_a   1.000
_cell.length_b   1.000
_cell.length_c   1.000
_cell.angle_alpha   90.00
_cell.angle_beta   90.00
_cell.angle_gamma   90.00
#
_symmetry.space_group_name_H-M   'P 1'
#
loop_
_entity.id
_entity.type
_entity.pdbx_description
1 polymer ?
#
loop_
_entity_poly.entity_id
_entity_poly.type
_entity_poly.pdbx_seq_one_letter_code
_entity_poly.pdbx_strand_id
1 'polypeptide(L)'
;MNSSLSDDREADIVIYLDYGVDCVFGYYNDIRLNEQGLVFRSRWRFDLGTQIALRVCAQPKLPEVTPVCVDLAGIVVSCDRMYCRSVAYEVTLLFVDEQPENGCELSRLTSRPELMGNLN
;
A
#
# COMPACT_ATOMS: atom_id res chain seq x y z
N MET A 1 14.43 -26.86 -23.25
CA MET A 1 14.03 -25.44 -23.36
C MET A 1 12.87 -25.26 -22.41
N ASN A 2 13.14 -24.85 -21.17
CA ASN A 2 12.11 -24.65 -20.16
C ASN A 2 11.55 -23.24 -20.35
N SER A 3 10.26 -23.16 -20.64
CA SER A 3 9.53 -21.89 -20.69
C SER A 3 9.57 -21.26 -19.30
N SER A 4 10.26 -20.13 -19.18
CA SER A 4 10.06 -19.18 -18.11
C SER A 4 8.62 -18.67 -18.21
N LEU A 5 7.71 -19.32 -17.51
CA LEU A 5 6.42 -18.72 -17.15
C LEU A 5 6.77 -17.51 -16.31
N SER A 6 6.76 -16.32 -16.92
CA SER A 6 6.53 -15.09 -16.19
C SER A 6 5.21 -15.29 -15.48
N ASP A 7 5.29 -15.43 -14.15
CA ASP A 7 4.12 -15.36 -13.28
C ASP A 7 3.66 -13.90 -13.40
N ASP A 8 2.91 -13.59 -14.48
CA ASP A 8 2.27 -12.31 -14.75
C ASP A 8 1.13 -12.13 -13.73
N ARG A 9 1.48 -12.17 -12.45
CA ARG A 9 0.56 -11.86 -11.37
C ARG A 9 0.34 -10.38 -11.41
N GLU A 10 -0.88 -10.01 -11.76
CA GLU A 10 -1.35 -8.65 -11.58
C GLU A 10 -1.22 -8.27 -10.10
N ALA A 11 -0.77 -7.05 -9.82
CA ALA A 11 -0.53 -6.63 -8.45
C ALA A 11 -1.85 -6.60 -7.68
N ASP A 12 -1.87 -7.25 -6.52
CA ASP A 12 -3.06 -7.32 -5.66
C ASP A 12 -3.50 -5.94 -5.16
N ILE A 13 -2.53 -5.02 -5.01
CA ILE A 13 -2.72 -3.67 -4.48
C ILE A 13 -1.93 -2.68 -5.30
N VAL A 14 -2.56 -1.53 -5.55
CA VAL A 14 -1.92 -0.35 -6.11
C VAL A 14 -2.07 0.80 -5.14
N ILE A 15 -0.95 1.45 -4.79
CA ILE A 15 -0.91 2.66 -3.97
C ILE A 15 -0.50 3.81 -4.87
N TYR A 16 -1.40 4.77 -5.09
CA TYR A 16 -1.10 6.00 -5.81
C TYR A 16 -0.64 7.05 -4.81
N LEU A 17 0.54 7.64 -5.02
CA LEU A 17 1.10 8.70 -4.19
C LEU A 17 0.79 10.07 -4.82
N ASP A 18 0.48 11.05 -3.98
CA ASP A 18 0.13 12.43 -4.36
C ASP A 18 -0.88 12.47 -5.53
N TYR A 19 -1.94 11.66 -5.42
CA TYR A 19 -2.99 11.54 -6.44
C TYR A 19 -2.51 11.07 -7.83
N GLY A 20 -1.50 10.19 -7.87
CA GLY A 20 -1.11 9.47 -9.08
C GLY A 20 0.07 10.10 -9.83
N VAL A 21 0.79 11.03 -9.20
CA VAL A 21 2.13 11.44 -9.69
C VAL A 21 3.08 10.24 -9.66
N ASP A 22 2.90 9.33 -8.70
CA ASP A 22 3.58 8.05 -8.68
C ASP A 22 2.65 6.91 -8.23
N CYS A 23 3.05 5.67 -8.50
CA CYS A 23 2.35 4.48 -8.07
C CYS A 23 3.32 3.39 -7.60
N VAL A 24 2.92 2.72 -6.52
CA VAL A 24 3.57 1.52 -6.00
C VAL A 24 2.63 0.35 -6.24
N PHE A 25 3.18 -0.69 -6.84
CA PHE A 25 2.52 -1.98 -7.01
C PHE A 25 3.07 -2.92 -5.96
N GLY A 26 2.19 -3.59 -5.23
CA GLY A 26 2.58 -4.57 -4.24
C GLY A 26 1.68 -5.79 -4.27
N TYR A 27 2.28 -6.93 -3.97
CA TYR A 27 1.53 -8.12 -3.59
C TYR A 27 1.13 -8.00 -2.11
N TYR A 28 0.13 -8.78 -1.70
CA TYR A 28 -0.36 -8.77 -0.32
C TYR A 28 0.75 -8.88 0.76
N ASN A 29 1.85 -9.58 0.48
CA ASN A 29 2.96 -9.75 1.43
C ASN A 29 3.93 -8.55 1.52
N ASP A 30 3.88 -7.62 0.57
CA ASP A 30 4.78 -6.47 0.50
C ASP A 30 4.16 -5.19 1.09
N ILE A 31 2.88 -5.25 1.45
CA ILE A 31 2.11 -4.14 2.00
C ILE A 31 1.44 -4.59 3.30
N ARG A 32 1.57 -3.81 4.36
CA ARG A 32 0.88 -4.04 5.63
C ARG A 32 -0.04 -2.87 5.89
N LEU A 33 -1.35 -3.11 5.98
CA LEU A 33 -2.36 -2.07 6.16
C LEU A 33 -3.25 -2.42 7.35
N ASN A 34 -3.46 -1.47 8.24
CA ASN A 34 -4.47 -1.54 9.29
C ASN A 34 -5.20 -0.20 9.43
N GLU A 35 -6.04 -0.05 10.45
CA GLU A 35 -6.81 1.19 10.68
C GLU A 35 -5.90 2.37 11.05
N GLN A 36 -4.71 2.12 11.59
CA GLN A 36 -3.81 3.16 12.09
C GLN A 36 -2.78 3.62 11.06
N GLY A 37 -2.44 2.78 10.09
CA GLY A 37 -1.34 3.06 9.20
C GLY A 37 -1.09 2.04 8.10
N LEU A 38 -0.03 2.34 7.34
CA LEU A 38 0.37 1.63 6.14
C LEU A 38 1.88 1.47 6.10
N VAL A 39 2.35 0.26 5.82
CA VAL A 39 3.74 -0.02 5.46
C VAL A 39 3.79 -0.50 4.04
N PHE A 40 4.66 0.10 3.22
CA PHE A 40 4.83 -0.26 1.82
C PHE A 40 6.26 -0.01 1.36
N ARG A 41 6.63 -0.57 0.20
CA ARG A 41 7.94 -0.32 -0.41
C ARG A 41 7.87 0.78 -1.45
N SER A 42 8.82 1.71 -1.42
CA SER A 42 8.94 2.80 -2.39
C SER A 42 10.34 2.87 -2.99
N ARG A 43 10.45 3.38 -4.23
CA ARG A 43 11.75 3.77 -4.81
C ARG A 43 12.26 5.11 -4.24
N TRP A 44 11.38 5.85 -3.58
CA TRP A 44 11.68 7.16 -3.01
C TRP A 44 12.01 7.06 -1.55
N ARG A 45 12.97 7.88 -1.15
CA ARG A 45 13.21 8.19 0.26
C ARG A 45 12.33 9.36 0.63
N PHE A 46 11.61 9.22 1.74
CA PHE A 46 10.86 10.31 2.35
C PHE A 46 11.54 10.77 3.63
N ASP A 47 11.41 12.05 3.94
CA ASP A 47 11.83 12.58 5.24
C ASP A 47 10.78 12.27 6.31
N LEU A 48 11.20 12.01 7.54
CA LEU A 48 10.28 11.80 8.66
C LEU A 48 9.45 13.06 8.91
N GLY A 49 8.16 12.88 9.20
CA GLY A 49 7.21 13.98 9.34
C GLY A 49 6.59 14.47 8.03
N THR A 50 7.06 13.98 6.87
CA THR A 50 6.43 14.29 5.58
C THR A 50 5.00 13.80 5.58
N GLN A 51 4.05 14.69 5.24
CA GLN A 51 2.67 14.31 4.99
C GLN A 51 2.52 13.88 3.54
N ILE A 52 1.86 12.74 3.33
CA ILE A 52 1.63 12.13 2.02
C ILE A 52 0.14 11.89 1.85
N ALA A 53 -0.43 12.38 0.76
CA ALA A 53 -1.76 11.99 0.31
C ALA A 53 -1.62 10.76 -0.59
N LEU A 54 -2.50 9.78 -0.43
CA LEU A 54 -2.43 8.54 -1.19
C LEU A 54 -3.80 7.93 -1.45
N ARG A 55 -3.91 7.18 -2.53
CA ARG A 55 -5.08 6.32 -2.82
C ARG A 55 -4.64 4.87 -2.80
N VAL A 56 -5.22 4.05 -1.93
CA VAL A 56 -4.98 2.60 -1.90
C VAL A 56 -6.13 1.92 -2.63
N CYS A 57 -5.82 1.16 -3.67
CA CYS A 57 -6.77 0.35 -4.41
C CYS A 57 -6.39 -1.13 -4.30
N ALA A 58 -7.29 -1.95 -3.78
CA ALA A 58 -7.13 -3.40 -3.77
C ALA A 58 -7.95 -4.03 -4.89
N GLN A 59 -7.28 -4.84 -5.72
CA GLN A 59 -7.94 -5.55 -6.80
C GLN A 59 -8.97 -6.55 -6.25
N PRO A 60 -10.08 -6.76 -6.99
CA PRO A 60 -11.06 -7.75 -6.59
C PRO A 60 -10.53 -9.17 -6.82
N LYS A 61 -10.83 -10.09 -5.90
CA LYS A 61 -10.48 -11.52 -6.07
C LYS A 61 -11.28 -12.21 -7.16
N LEU A 62 -12.45 -11.65 -7.50
CA LEU A 62 -13.40 -12.19 -8.45
C LEU A 62 -13.76 -11.11 -9.48
N PRO A 63 -13.89 -11.44 -10.77
CA PRO A 63 -14.17 -10.46 -11.83
C PRO A 63 -15.44 -9.63 -11.60
N GLU A 64 -16.44 -10.20 -10.94
CA GLU A 64 -17.72 -9.58 -10.64
C GLU A 64 -17.71 -8.59 -9.46
N VAL A 65 -16.61 -8.52 -8.70
CA VAL A 65 -16.50 -7.63 -7.54
C VAL A 65 -15.81 -6.33 -7.97
N THR A 66 -16.33 -5.19 -7.53
CA THR A 66 -15.69 -3.90 -7.81
C THR A 66 -14.41 -3.75 -7.00
N PRO A 67 -13.33 -3.18 -7.57
CA PRO A 67 -12.16 -2.77 -6.81
C PRO A 67 -12.56 -1.88 -5.63
N VAL A 68 -11.88 -2.05 -4.50
CA VAL A 68 -12.07 -1.18 -3.33
C VAL A 68 -10.93 -0.18 -3.33
N CYS A 69 -11.26 1.10 -3.36
CA CYS A 69 -10.29 2.18 -3.30
C CYS A 69 -10.64 3.12 -2.14
N VAL A 70 -9.62 3.57 -1.42
CA VAL A 70 -9.76 4.56 -0.34
C VAL A 70 -8.72 5.66 -0.51
N ASP A 71 -9.14 6.90 -0.32
CA ASP A 71 -8.24 8.05 -0.24
C ASP A 71 -7.81 8.24 1.22
N LEU A 72 -6.52 8.36 1.46
CA LEU A 72 -5.92 8.46 2.79
C LEU A 72 -4.88 9.57 2.81
N ALA A 73 -4.64 10.12 3.99
CA ALA A 73 -3.50 10.98 4.25
C ALA A 73 -2.72 10.39 5.42
N GLY A 74 -1.39 10.42 5.35
CA GLY A 74 -0.53 9.88 6.40
C GLY A 74 0.75 10.68 6.61
N ILE A 75 1.33 10.56 7.80
CA ILE A 75 2.64 11.10 8.15
C ILE A 75 3.67 9.98 8.12
N VAL A 76 4.81 10.22 7.48
CA VAL A 76 5.95 9.31 7.47
C VAL A 76 6.59 9.25 8.86
N VAL A 77 6.56 8.08 9.48
CA VAL A 77 7.17 7.81 10.80
C VAL A 77 8.39 6.90 10.73
N SER A 78 8.55 6.14 9.63
CA SER A 78 9.81 5.45 9.30
C SER A 78 10.03 5.43 7.78
N CYS A 79 11.30 5.41 7.37
CA CYS A 79 11.71 5.25 5.97
C CYS A 79 13.10 4.59 5.91
N ASP A 80 13.12 3.26 5.98
CA ASP A 80 14.34 2.47 6.07
C ASP A 80 14.81 1.98 4.70
N ARG A 81 16.10 2.12 4.41
CA ARG A 81 16.67 1.60 3.16
C ARG A 81 16.71 0.08 3.20
N MET A 82 16.13 -0.56 2.19
CA MET A 82 16.21 -2.01 2.02
C MET A 82 17.50 -2.40 1.29
N TYR A 83 18.15 -3.45 1.79
CA TYR A 83 19.31 -4.06 1.14
C TYR A 83 18.85 -5.12 0.12
N CYS A 84 18.34 -4.67 -1.03
CA CYS A 84 17.98 -5.52 -2.16
C CYS A 84 18.74 -5.11 -3.43
N ARG A 85 18.53 -5.85 -4.54
CA ARG A 85 19.26 -5.64 -5.81
C ARG A 85 19.01 -4.25 -6.44
N SER A 86 17.89 -3.62 -6.10
CA SER A 86 17.51 -2.28 -6.55
C SER A 86 17.36 -1.36 -5.35
N VAL A 87 17.48 -0.04 -5.53
CA VAL A 87 17.23 0.90 -4.43
C VAL A 87 15.74 0.88 -4.10
N ALA A 88 15.40 0.46 -2.88
CA ALA A 88 14.05 0.50 -2.34
C ALA A 88 14.09 0.91 -0.86
N TYR A 89 13.01 1.50 -0.39
CA TYR A 89 12.80 1.94 0.98
C TYR A 89 11.52 1.30 1.52
N GLU A 90 11.56 0.79 2.74
CA GLU A 90 10.36 0.44 3.48
C GLU A 90 9.86 1.69 4.20
N VAL A 91 8.66 2.14 3.86
CA VAL A 91 8.06 3.38 4.34
C VAL A 91 6.91 3.01 5.26
N THR A 92 6.89 3.60 6.46
CA THR A 92 5.79 3.47 7.42
C THR A 92 5.07 4.80 7.56
N LEU A 93 3.76 4.77 7.32
CA LEU A 93 2.83 5.88 7.48
C LEU A 93 1.89 5.63 8.65
N LEU A 94 1.64 6.66 9.45
CA LEU A 94 0.46 6.73 10.32
C LEU A 94 -0.59 7.62 9.68
N PHE A 95 -1.84 7.19 9.66
CA PHE A 95 -2.91 8.00 9.07
C PHE A 95 -3.21 9.23 9.92
N VAL A 96 -3.45 10.35 9.23
CA VAL A 96 -3.84 11.63 9.84
C VAL A 96 -5.35 11.75 9.68
N ASP A 97 -6.05 11.75 10.82
CA ASP A 97 -7.51 11.89 10.97
C ASP A 97 -8.34 11.28 9.83
N GLU A 98 -8.95 10.12 10.11
CA GLU A 98 -9.92 9.50 9.23
C GLU A 98 -11.06 10.49 8.95
N GLN A 99 -11.11 11.02 7.73
CA GLN A 99 -12.35 11.60 7.24
C GLN A 99 -13.43 10.53 7.44
N PRO A 100 -14.57 10.84 8.08
CA PRO A 100 -15.57 9.83 8.45
C PRO A 100 -16.11 9.06 7.23
N GLU A 101 -16.05 9.64 6.03
CA GLU A 101 -16.35 8.95 4.77
C GLU A 101 -15.42 7.77 4.43
N ASN A 102 -14.18 7.79 4.92
CA ASN A 102 -13.16 6.80 4.57
C ASN A 102 -13.17 5.57 5.49
N GLY A 103 -13.77 5.66 6.68
CA GLY A 103 -13.76 4.59 7.67
C GLY A 103 -14.41 3.29 7.15
N CYS A 104 -15.48 3.38 6.35
CA CYS A 104 -16.14 2.21 5.78
C CYS A 104 -15.24 1.49 4.76
N GLU A 105 -14.63 2.22 3.83
CA GLU A 105 -13.78 1.62 2.79
C GLU A 105 -12.43 1.17 3.35
N LEU A 106 -11.87 1.91 4.32
CA LEU A 106 -10.69 1.47 5.06
C LEU A 106 -10.98 0.16 5.81
N SER A 107 -12.11 0.08 6.53
CA SER A 107 -12.53 -1.15 7.19
C SER A 107 -12.69 -2.31 6.22
N ARG A 108 -13.24 -2.06 5.01
CA ARG A 108 -13.37 -3.10 3.97
C ARG A 108 -12.02 -3.54 3.40
N LEU A 109 -11.04 -2.66 3.38
CA LEU A 109 -9.66 -3.00 3.00
C LEU A 109 -8.95 -3.76 4.11
N THR A 110 -8.98 -3.27 5.34
CA THR A 110 -8.31 -3.90 6.50
C THR A 110 -8.94 -5.24 6.88
N SER A 111 -10.23 -5.44 6.60
CA SER A 111 -10.91 -6.74 6.78
C SER A 111 -10.41 -7.83 5.82
N ARG A 112 -9.56 -7.51 4.85
CA ARG A 112 -8.91 -8.51 4.00
C ARG A 112 -7.72 -9.09 4.78
N PRO A 113 -7.78 -10.35 5.23
CA PRO A 113 -6.74 -10.93 6.08
C PRO A 113 -5.38 -10.99 5.39
N GLU A 114 -5.34 -10.90 4.05
CA GLU A 114 -4.12 -10.85 3.28
C GLU A 114 -3.36 -9.50 3.42
N LEU A 115 -4.02 -8.44 3.89
CA LEU A 115 -3.43 -7.10 4.10
C LEU A 115 -2.99 -6.86 5.54
N MET A 116 -3.43 -7.71 6.48
CA MET A 116 -3.17 -7.57 7.90
C MET A 116 -1.79 -8.13 8.24
N GLY A 117 -0.74 -7.36 7.98
CA GLY A 117 0.56 -7.59 8.59
C GLY A 117 0.60 -7.00 10.00
N ASN A 118 1.12 -7.76 10.99
CA ASN A 118 1.36 -7.21 12.32
C ASN A 118 2.38 -6.06 12.21
N LEU A 119 1.97 -4.86 12.63
CA LEU A 119 2.90 -3.79 12.98
C LEU A 119 3.46 -4.15 14.36
N ASN A 120 4.67 -4.69 14.41
CA ASN A 120 5.40 -4.85 15.66
C ASN A 120 6.01 -3.52 16.09
#